data_AF-A0A950DLD9-F1
#
_entry.id   AF-A0A950DLD9-F1
#
_cell.length_a   1.000
_cell.length_b   1.000
_cell.length_c   1.000
_cell.angle_alpha   90.00
_cell.angle_beta   90.00
_cell.angle_gamma   90.00
#
_symmetry.space_group_name_H-M   'P 1'
#
loop_
_entity.id
_entity.type
_entity.pdbx_description
1 polymer ?
#
loop_
_entity_poly.entity_id
_entity_poly.type
_entity_poly.pdbx_seq_one_letter_code
_entity_poly.pdbx_strand_id
1 'polypeptide(L)'
;MRSLQTLTSNQFLKHYLDRFDFTEYVNGSTRLKLTQSAMAAIPVLLPPLAEQWRIVAKINALMARVNAARERLTQVPTLLERLRLESSG
;
A
#
# COMPACT_ATOMS: atom_id res chain seq x y z
N MET A 1 5.10 25.05 -2.60
CA MET A 1 5.09 24.38 -1.27
C MET A 1 6.32 23.47 -1.17
N ARG A 2 7.41 23.92 -0.53
CA ARG A 2 8.66 23.15 -0.32
C ARG A 2 8.89 22.74 1.16
N SER A 3 7.96 23.07 2.07
CA SER A 3 8.15 22.94 3.52
C SER A 3 7.68 21.60 4.12
N LEU A 4 6.72 20.90 3.51
CA LEU A 4 6.16 19.66 4.10
C LEU A 4 7.07 18.42 3.97
N GLN A 5 8.01 18.43 3.00
CA GLN A 5 8.96 17.32 2.80
C GLN A 5 10.00 17.20 3.92
N THR A 6 10.13 18.22 4.77
CA THR A 6 11.00 18.18 5.95
C THR A 6 10.35 17.47 7.13
N LEU A 7 9.00 17.34 7.13
CA LEU A 7 8.22 16.84 8.26
C LEU A 7 7.67 15.42 8.00
N THR A 8 7.34 15.08 6.76
CA THR A 8 6.76 13.77 6.45
C THR A 8 7.17 13.20 5.09
N SER A 9 7.33 11.88 5.03
CA SER A 9 7.53 11.13 3.78
C SER A 9 6.20 10.87 3.08
N ASN A 10 6.11 11.19 1.79
CA ASN A 10 4.92 10.91 0.97
C ASN A 10 4.54 9.40 0.99
N GLN A 11 5.52 8.50 1.03
CA GLN A 11 5.24 7.06 1.10
C GLN A 11 4.65 6.67 2.46
N PHE A 12 5.19 7.24 3.55
CA PHE A 12 4.64 7.00 4.88
C PHE A 12 3.19 7.50 4.97
N LEU A 13 2.95 8.74 4.53
CA LEU A 13 1.60 9.32 4.52
C LEU A 13 0.64 8.49 3.67
N LYS A 14 1.08 8.01 2.50
CA LYS A 14 0.27 7.11 1.68
C LYS A 14 -0.11 5.84 2.45
N HIS A 15 0.85 5.14 3.05
CA HIS A 15 0.57 3.91 3.80
C HIS A 15 -0.33 4.15 5.02
N TYR A 16 -0.18 5.29 5.69
CA TYR A 16 -1.06 5.70 6.79
C TYR A 16 -2.49 5.90 6.30
N LEU A 17 -2.67 6.71 5.26
CA LEU A 17 -4.00 7.03 4.70
C LEU A 17 -4.66 5.81 4.06
N ASP A 18 -3.91 4.94 3.39
CA ASP A 18 -4.45 3.68 2.82
C ASP A 18 -5.10 2.80 3.90
N ARG A 19 -4.72 2.96 5.18
CA ARG A 19 -5.22 2.16 6.28
C ARG A 19 -6.09 2.91 7.29
N PHE A 20 -6.23 4.23 7.11
CA PHE A 20 -7.06 5.08 7.92
C PHE A 20 -8.55 4.78 7.68
N ASP A 21 -9.35 4.81 8.74
CA ASP A 21 -10.80 4.67 8.63
C ASP A 21 -11.44 6.04 8.37
N PHE A 22 -11.97 6.22 7.16
CA PHE A 22 -12.58 7.47 6.74
C PHE A 22 -14.07 7.56 7.09
N THR A 23 -14.68 6.54 7.71
CA THR A 23 -16.14 6.45 7.90
C THR A 23 -16.73 7.71 8.57
N GLU A 24 -16.05 8.26 9.57
CA GLU A 24 -16.47 9.48 10.30
C GLU A 24 -16.19 10.80 9.54
N TYR A 25 -15.47 10.73 8.42
CA TYR A 25 -15.00 11.91 7.65
C TYR A 25 -15.68 12.02 6.29
N VAL A 26 -16.45 11.01 5.88
CA VAL A 26 -17.14 10.96 4.60
C VAL A 26 -18.63 11.18 4.79
N ASN A 27 -19.25 11.84 3.82
CA ASN A 27 -20.70 12.09 3.82
C ASN A 27 -21.37 11.49 2.59
N GLY A 28 -22.69 11.27 2.67
CA GLY A 28 -23.52 10.73 1.58
C GLY A 28 -23.72 9.22 1.68
N SER A 29 -24.91 8.74 1.32
CA SER A 29 -25.29 7.32 1.47
C SER A 29 -25.01 6.48 0.22
N THR A 30 -25.23 7.02 -0.99
CA THR A 30 -25.03 6.31 -2.26
C THR A 30 -23.61 6.48 -2.82
N ARG A 31 -22.98 7.63 -2.58
CA ARG A 31 -21.58 7.91 -2.91
C ARG A 31 -20.94 8.65 -1.75
N LEU A 32 -19.92 8.05 -1.17
CA LEU A 32 -19.12 8.68 -0.12
C LEU A 32 -18.34 9.87 -0.70
N LYS A 33 -18.43 11.01 -0.01
CA LYS A 33 -17.74 12.26 -0.36
C LYS A 33 -16.89 12.71 0.81
N LEU A 34 -15.58 12.84 0.55
CA LEU A 34 -14.62 13.45 1.47
C LEU A 34 -14.40 14.91 1.04
N THR A 35 -14.74 15.86 1.90
CA THR A 35 -14.50 17.29 1.62
C THR A 35 -13.07 17.68 2.00
N GLN A 36 -12.57 18.78 1.47
CA GLN A 36 -11.24 19.29 1.84
C GLN A 36 -11.17 19.66 3.33
N SER A 37 -12.25 20.18 3.91
CA SER A 37 -12.33 20.49 5.35
C SER A 37 -12.27 19.23 6.20
N ALA A 38 -12.99 18.17 5.84
CA ALA A 38 -12.96 16.90 6.55
C ALA A 38 -11.58 16.21 6.41
N MET A 39 -10.98 16.27 5.22
CA MET A 39 -9.61 15.78 4.98
C MET A 39 -8.59 16.49 5.89
N ALA A 40 -8.71 17.81 6.06
CA ALA A 40 -7.81 18.59 6.92
C ALA A 40 -8.00 18.30 8.42
N ALA A 41 -9.14 17.74 8.81
CA ALA A 41 -9.45 17.36 10.19
C ALA A 41 -8.94 15.96 10.57
N ILE A 42 -8.45 15.18 9.60
CA ILE A 42 -7.94 13.83 9.85
C ILE A 42 -6.69 13.90 10.74
N PRO A 43 -6.68 13.22 11.90
CA PRO A 43 -5.50 13.17 12.75
C PRO A 43 -4.43 12.31 12.09
N VAL A 44 -3.28 12.91 11.78
CA VAL A 44 -2.10 12.22 11.28
C VAL A 44 -1.03 12.21 12.37
N LEU A 45 -0.82 11.06 12.99
CA LEU A 45 0.27 10.87 13.95
C LEU A 45 1.58 10.67 13.19
N LEU A 46 2.44 11.69 13.18
CA LEU A 46 3.73 11.64 12.51
C LEU A 46 4.83 11.23 13.50
N PRO A 47 5.38 10.00 13.41
CA PRO A 47 6.58 9.66 14.17
C PRO A 47 7.77 10.46 13.63
N PRO A 48 8.91 10.47 14.36
CA PRO A 48 10.14 11.11 13.89
C PRO A 48 10.51 10.64 12.48
N LEU A 49 11.09 11.52 11.67
CA LEU A 49 11.32 11.24 10.24
C LEU A 49 12.10 9.94 10.01
N ALA A 50 13.16 9.68 10.80
CA ALA A 50 13.93 8.44 10.74
C ALA A 50 13.06 7.18 10.94
N GLU A 51 12.08 7.24 11.84
CA GLU A 51 11.15 6.15 12.09
C GLU A 51 10.15 5.98 10.95
N GLN A 52 9.69 7.07 10.33
CA GLN A 52 8.88 7.00 9.10
C GLN A 52 9.61 6.22 7.99
N TRP A 53 10.90 6.50 7.78
CA TRP A 53 11.73 5.77 6.80
C TRP A 53 11.88 4.30 7.16
N ARG A 54 12.11 3.98 8.43
CA ARG A 54 12.24 2.59 8.91
C ARG A 54 10.96 1.79 8.67
N ILE A 55 9.81 2.39 8.95
CA ILE A 55 8.50 1.78 8.70
C ILE A 55 8.30 1.52 7.20
N VAL A 56 8.55 2.52 6.35
CA VAL A 56 8.42 2.40 4.89
C VAL A 56 9.36 1.30 4.35
N ALA A 57 10.61 1.26 4.81
CA ALA A 57 11.56 0.23 4.39
C ALA A 57 11.06 -1.18 4.73
N LYS A 58 10.48 -1.37 5.92
CA LYS A 58 9.91 -2.65 6.33
C LYS A 58 8.69 -3.04 5.48
N ILE A 59 7.80 -2.10 5.19
CA ILE A 59 6.64 -2.33 4.32
C ILE A 59 7.12 -2.76 2.92
N ASN A 60 8.07 -2.04 2.34
CA ASN A 60 8.60 -2.34 1.01
C ASN A 60 9.26 -3.72 0.96
N ALA A 61 10.05 -4.08 1.98
CA ALA A 61 10.65 -5.41 2.06
C ALA A 61 9.60 -6.54 2.13
N LEU A 62 8.51 -6.33 2.88
CA LEU A 62 7.41 -7.30 2.96
C LEU A 62 6.65 -7.40 1.64
N MET A 63 6.35 -6.27 0.99
CA MET A 63 5.67 -6.24 -0.31
C MET A 63 6.51 -6.91 -1.41
N ALA A 64 7.83 -6.70 -1.41
CA ALA A 64 8.73 -7.38 -2.34
C ALA A 64 8.67 -8.90 -2.19
N ARG A 65 8.62 -9.42 -0.95
CA ARG A 65 8.47 -10.86 -0.68
C ARG A 65 7.13 -11.40 -1.18
N VAL A 66 6.04 -10.65 -0.97
CA VAL A 66 4.70 -11.02 -1.46
C VAL A 66 4.68 -11.05 -2.99
N ASN A 67 5.25 -10.04 -3.65
CA ASN A 67 5.31 -9.97 -5.10
C ASN A 67 6.14 -11.12 -5.69
N ALA A 68 7.33 -11.40 -5.14
CA ALA A 68 8.14 -12.54 -5.56
C ALA A 68 7.45 -13.90 -5.34
N ALA A 69 6.63 -14.03 -4.29
CA ALA A 69 5.80 -15.21 -4.10
C ALA A 69 4.70 -15.32 -5.18
N ARG A 70 4.01 -14.22 -5.48
CA ARG A 70 2.98 -14.16 -6.53
C ARG A 70 3.55 -14.46 -7.91
N GLU A 71 4.69 -13.90 -8.26
CA GLU A 71 5.38 -14.16 -9.53
C GLU A 71 5.71 -15.64 -9.69
N ARG A 72 6.22 -16.29 -8.64
CA ARG A 72 6.46 -17.75 -8.69
C ARG A 72 5.17 -18.54 -8.89
N LEU A 73 4.08 -18.14 -8.24
CA LEU A 73 2.78 -18.79 -8.41
C LEU A 73 2.23 -18.61 -9.84
N THR A 74 2.48 -17.47 -10.49
CA THR A 74 2.03 -17.27 -11.89
C THR A 74 2.70 -18.20 -12.90
N GLN A 75 3.87 -18.77 -12.57
CA GLN A 75 4.58 -19.70 -13.45
C GLN A 75 4.09 -21.14 -13.31
N VAL A 76 3.32 -21.46 -12.25
CA VAL A 76 2.88 -22.84 -11.96
C VAL A 76 2.07 -23.46 -13.11
N PRO A 77 1.07 -22.78 -13.73
CA PRO A 77 0.30 -23.37 -14.83
C PRO A 77 1.18 -23.73 -16.03
N THR A 78 2.12 -22.85 -16.40
CA THR A 78 3.03 -23.07 -17.54
C THR A 78 3.97 -24.26 -17.31
N LEU A 79 4.42 -24.46 -16.07
CA LEU A 79 5.23 -25.64 -15.71
C LEU A 79 4.42 -26.93 -15.80
N LEU A 80 3.15 -26.91 -15.36
CA LEU A 80 2.26 -28.07 -15.47
C LEU A 80 1.95 -28.43 -16.92
N GLU A 81 1.78 -27.45 -17.80
CA GLU A 81 1.56 -27.68 -19.24
C GLU A 81 2.77 -28.37 -19.90
N ARG A 82 4.00 -27.93 -19.58
CA ARG A 82 5.23 -28.54 -20.10
C ARG A 82 5.36 -30.01 -19.69
N LEU A 83 5.20 -30.30 -18.40
CA LEU A 83 5.28 -31.67 -17.87
C LEU A 83 4.22 -32.59 -18.50
N ARG A 84 3.02 -32.08 -18.78
CA ARG A 84 1.95 -32.83 -19.45
C ARG A 84 2.30 -33.21 -20.88
N LEU A 85 2.95 -32.32 -21.62
CA LEU A 85 3.37 -32.55 -23.01
C LEU A 85 4.55 -33.54 -23.08
N GLU A 86 5.49 -33.47 -22.14
CA GLU A 86 6.65 -34.37 -22.06
C GLU A 86 6.27 -35.81 -21.67
N SER A 87 5.16 -36.00 -20.95
CA SER A 87 4.69 -37.32 -20.52
C SER A 87 3.81 -38.05 -21.55
N SER A 88 3.49 -37.40 -22.67
CA SER A 88 2.57 -37.90 -23.71
C SER A 88 3.28 -38.33 -25.01
N GLY A 89 4.61 -38.38 -25.04
CA GLY A 89 5.45 -38.86 -26.15
C GLY A 89 6.38 -39.98 -25.70
#